data_AF-A0A6N7EE74-F1
#
_entry.id   AF-A0A6N7EE74-F1
#
_cell.length_a   1.000
_cell.length_b   1.000
_cell.length_c   1.000
_cell.angle_alpha   90.00
_cell.angle_beta   90.00
_cell.angle_gamma   90.00
#
_symmetry.space_group_name_H-M   'P 1'
#
loop_
_entity.id
_entity.type
_entity.pdbx_description
1 polymer ?
#
loop_
_entity_poly.entity_id
_entity_poly.type
_entity_poly.pdbx_seq_one_letter_code
_entity_poly.pdbx_strand_id
1 'polypeptide(L)' 'MTGGSERVGVCTLRAWRYGGKTVVRLQIRDDVEALGSERVILATDVEAALEEVRLFLEGLSVDDATSTS' A
#
# COMPACT_ATOMS: atom_id res chain seq x y z
N MET A 1 -14.37 -5.82 29.14
CA MET A 1 -14.61 -4.89 28.02
C MET A 1 -13.27 -4.45 27.49
N THR A 2 -12.71 -5.19 26.53
CA THR A 2 -11.54 -4.74 25.76
C THR A 2 -12.06 -3.75 24.73
N GLY A 3 -11.76 -2.46 24.93
CA GLY A 3 -12.04 -1.43 23.94
C GLY A 3 -11.21 -1.69 22.70
N GLY A 4 -11.80 -2.36 21.70
CA GLY A 4 -11.24 -2.45 20.37
C GLY A 4 -11.27 -1.06 19.76
N SER A 5 -10.17 -0.33 19.88
CA SER A 5 -9.97 0.90 19.12
C SER A 5 -9.85 0.47 17.66
N GLU A 6 -10.90 0.68 16.87
CA GLU A 6 -10.86 0.51 15.43
C GLU A 6 -9.82 1.51 14.89
N ARG A 7 -8.62 1.03 14.58
CA ARG A 7 -7.57 1.85 13.97
C ARG A 7 -7.97 2.09 12.52
N VAL A 8 -8.41 3.31 12.22
CA VAL A 8 -8.70 3.74 10.85
C VAL A 8 -7.36 4.02 10.15
N GLY A 9 -6.84 3.02 9.45
CA GLY A 9 -5.69 3.20 8.58
C GLY A 9 -6.01 4.13 7.40
N VAL A 10 -5.08 5.00 7.02
CA VAL A 10 -5.23 5.89 5.86
C VAL A 10 -4.41 5.35 4.70
N CYS A 11 -5.09 5.08 3.58
CA CYS A 11 -4.46 4.69 2.32
C CYS A 11 -4.50 5.87 1.34
N THR A 12 -3.32 6.28 0.85
CA THR A 12 -3.18 7.36 -0.14
C THR A 12 -2.50 6.83 -1.39
N LEU A 13 -3.19 6.88 -2.52
CA LEU A 13 -2.64 6.59 -3.84
C LEU A 13 -2.39 7.90 -4.59
N ARG A 14 -1.17 8.08 -5.12
CA ARG A 14 -0.80 9.22 -5.97
C ARG A 14 -0.21 8.71 -7.27
N ALA A 15 -0.67 9.26 -8.39
CA ALA A 15 -0.10 8.97 -9.71
C ALA A 15 0.29 10.27 -10.41
N TRP A 16 1.48 10.30 -11.02
CA TRP A 16 1.95 11.44 -11.81
C TRP A 16 2.88 11.01 -12.94
N ARG A 17 3.05 11.88 -13.94
CA ARG A 17 3.97 11.65 -15.07
C ARG A 17 5.36 12.19 -14.74
N TYR A 18 6.39 11.40 -15.05
CA TYR A 18 7.80 11.77 -14.90
C TYR A 18 8.64 11.13 -16.01
N GLY A 19 9.30 11.94 -16.84
CA GLY A 19 10.23 11.46 -17.86
C GLY A 19 9.63 10.45 -18.85
N GLY A 20 8.39 10.65 -19.28
CA GLY A 20 7.67 9.72 -20.18
C GLY A 20 7.13 8.47 -19.50
N LYS A 21 7.35 8.30 -18.20
CA LYS A 21 6.79 7.22 -17.39
C LYS A 21 5.69 7.74 -16.48
N THR A 22 4.87 6.83 -15.99
CA THR A 22 3.92 7.04 -14.91
C THR A 22 4.55 6.54 -13.61
N VAL A 23 4.58 7.40 -12.60
CA VAL A 23 4.93 7.03 -11.22
C VAL A 23 3.63 6.82 -10.47
N VAL A 24 3.49 5.68 -9.81
CA VAL A 24 2.38 5.38 -8.89
C VAL A 24 2.96 5.14 -7.52
N ARG A 25 2.52 5.92 -6.53
CA ARG A 25 2.95 5.83 -5.13
C ARG A 25 1.75 5.49 -4.27
N LEU A 26 1.86 4.39 -3.54
CA LEU A 26 0.92 3.96 -2.51
C LEU A 26 1.56 4.21 -1.14
N GLN A 27 0.84 4.93 -0.29
CA GLN A 27 1.22 5.13 1.12
C GLN A 27 0.11 4.57 2.00
N ILE A 28 0.49 3.64 2.89
CA ILE A 28 -0.38 3.08 3.92
C ILE A 28 0.10 3.63 5.26
N ARG A 29 -0.81 4.21 6.01
CA ARG A 29 -0.54 4.75 7.34
C ARG A 29 -1.42 4.04 8.36
N ASP A 30 -0.83 3.62 9.46
CA ASP A 30 -1.54 2.97 10.56
C ASP A 30 -2.26 4.00 11.45
N ASP A 31 -1.84 5.27 11.38
CA ASP A 31 -2.45 6.44 12.00
C ASP A 31 -2.06 7.71 11.21
N VAL A 32 -2.69 8.87 11.47
CA VAL A 32 -2.44 10.15 10.79
C VAL A 32 -0.96 10.53 10.80
N GLU A 33 -0.26 10.24 11.91
CA GLU A 33 1.13 10.63 12.14
C GLU A 33 2.16 9.54 11.81
N ALA A 34 1.76 8.27 11.72
CA ALA A 34 2.68 7.14 11.56
C ALA A 34 2.62 6.53 10.15
N LEU A 35 3.75 6.55 9.44
CA LEU A 35 3.89 5.87 8.15
C LEU A 35 4.06 4.36 8.40
N GLY A 36 3.08 3.56 7.94
CA GLY A 36 3.09 2.10 8.13
C GLY A 36 3.86 1.39 7.01
N SER A 37 3.52 1.68 5.75
CA SER A 37 4.17 1.09 4.59
C SER A 37 4.10 2.00 3.36
N GLU A 38 5.09 1.89 2.48
CA GLU A 38 5.15 2.65 1.24
C GLU A 38 5.60 1.77 0.09
N ARG A 39 4.96 1.94 -1.07
CA ARG A 39 5.37 1.33 -2.33
C ARG A 39 5.36 2.35 -3.46
N VAL A 40 6.43 2.37 -4.24
CA VAL A 40 6.59 3.25 -5.40
C VAL A 40 6.84 2.38 -6.62
N ILE A 41 6.00 2.54 -7.64
CA ILE A 41 6.05 1.80 -8.90
C ILE A 41 6.29 2.80 -10.02
N LEU A 42 7.24 2.47 -10.88
CA LEU A 42 7.60 3.23 -12.08
C LEU A 42 7.21 2.39 -13.30
N ALA A 43 6.09 2.74 -13.94
CA ALA A 43 5.56 2.01 -15.09
C ALA A 43 5.36 2.94 -16.27
N THR A 44 5.44 2.42 -17.50
CA THR A 44 5.04 3.17 -18.69
C THR A 44 3.51 3.29 -18.81
N ASP A 45 2.79 2.31 -18.25
CA ASP A 45 1.33 2.22 -18.24
C ASP A 45 0.78 2.31 -16.81
N VAL A 46 -0.31 3.06 -16.64
CA VAL A 46 -1.02 3.21 -15.36
C VAL A 46 -1.68 1.89 -14.96
N GLU A 47 -2.25 1.13 -15.91
CA GLU A 47 -2.97 -0.11 -15.61
C GLU A 47 -2.05 -1.17 -15.00
N ALA A 48 -0.87 -1.36 -15.57
CA ALA A 48 0.15 -2.26 -15.04
C ALA A 48 0.58 -1.86 -13.61
N ALA A 49 0.74 -0.56 -13.35
CA ALA A 49 1.09 -0.08 -12.01
C ALA A 49 -0.05 -0.26 -11.00
N LEU A 50 -1.31 -0.13 -11.42
CA LEU A 50 -2.46 -0.38 -10.55
C LEU A 50 -2.61 -1.87 -10.22
N GLU A 51 -2.32 -2.78 -11.15
CA GLU A 51 -2.34 -4.21 -10.87
C GLU A 51 -1.26 -4.60 -9.86
N GLU A 52 -0.05 -4.03 -9.96
CA GLU A 52 1.00 -4.22 -8.94
C GLU A 52 0.59 -3.68 -7.56
N VAL A 53 -0.11 -2.54 -7.52
CA VAL A 53 -0.69 -2.00 -6.28
C VAL A 53 -1.73 -2.96 -5.71
N ARG A 54 -2.60 -3.53 -6.58
CA ARG A 54 -3.62 -4.50 -6.17
C ARG A 54 -2.99 -5.72 -5.54
N LEU A 55 -2.02 -6.34 -6.21
CA LEU A 55 -1.29 -7.51 -5.71
C LEU A 55 -0.56 -7.23 -4.38
N PHE A 56 -0.03 -6.03 -4.22
CA PHE A 56 0.59 -5.61 -2.96
C PHE A 56 -0.45 -5.47 -1.82
N LEU A 57 -1.60 -4.87 -2.09
CA LEU A 57 -2.69 -4.74 -1.12
C LEU A 57 -3.31 -6.10 -0.77
N GLU A 58 -3.40 -7.01 -1.74
CA GLU A 58 -3.80 -8.41 -1.55
C GLU A 58 -2.76 -9.22 -0.75
N GLY A 59 -1.54 -8.69 -0.57
CA GLY A 59 -0.41 -9.29 0.15
C GLY A 59 -0.20 -8.83 1.60
N LEU A 60 -1.17 -8.14 2.21
CA LEU A 60 -1.35 -8.12 3.68
C LEU A 60 -2.12 -9.42 4.03
N SER A 61 -1.52 -10.61 4.21
CA SER A 61 -0.36 -10.94 5.05
C SER A 61 0.65 -11.86 4.35
N VAL A 62 1.91 -11.42 4.21
CA VAL A 62 3.05 -12.34 3.98
C VAL A 62 3.75 -12.72 5.30
N ASP A 63 3.51 -12.00 6.40
CA ASP A 63 4.12 -12.30 7.70
C ASP A 63 3.28 -13.19 8.64
N ASP A 64 2.04 -13.54 8.30
CA ASP A 64 1.15 -14.35 9.18
C ASP A 64 1.04 -15.83 8.76
N ALA A 65 1.85 -16.27 7.80
CA ALA A 65 1.88 -17.67 7.34
C ALA A 65 3.06 -18.48 7.91
N THR A 66 3.85 -17.91 8.84
CA THR A 66 4.99 -18.61 9.48
C THR A 66 4.87 -18.72 10.99
N SER A 67 3.64 -18.78 11.52
CA SER A 67 3.38 -19.16 12.91
C SER A 67 2.11 -20.01 13.01
N THR A 68 2.18 -21.21 12.46
CA THR A 68 1.40 -22.34 12.97
C THR A 68 2.31 -23.56 12.88
N SER A 69 3.15 -23.72 13.90
CA SER A 69 3.83 -24.97 14.24
C SER A 69 2.87 -25.86 15.04
#